data_AF-A0AA35K3B3-F1
#
_entry.id   AF-A0AA35K3B3-F1
#
_cell.length_a   1.000
_cell.length_b   1.000
_cell.length_c   1.000
_cell.angle_alpha   90.00
_cell.angle_beta   90.00
_cell.angle_gamma   90.00
#
_symmetry.space_group_name_H-M   'P 1'
#
loop_
_entity.id
_entity.type
_entity.pdbx_description
1 polymer ?
#
loop_
_entity_poly.entity_id
_entity_poly.type
_entity_poly.pdbx_seq_one_letter_code
_entity_poly.pdbx_strand_id
1 'polypeptide(L)'
;MRWDALLPRLRHELAYRHPPNAVVLHLGENDLVIRKSIILIKTAIADLESVHATHPNIPIFWSELLPRLHWRGNIKPTRLNYTVEKINRAVRSATTHMGGRVVKHPNIKVYMKELFRPNGVHLSDLGNERWLSDIRHGLIDWLEDGKGAFQM
;
A
#
# COMPACT_ATOMS: atom_id res chain seq x y z
N MET A 1 -1.57 4.54 -11.63
CA MET A 1 -0.38 5.35 -11.28
C MET A 1 0.84 4.44 -11.15
N ARG A 2 2.05 4.96 -11.40
CA ARG A 2 3.34 4.29 -11.15
C ARG A 2 4.03 4.98 -9.97
N TRP A 3 5.02 4.32 -9.37
CA TRP A 3 5.64 4.80 -8.14
C TRP A 3 6.19 6.23 -8.24
N ASP A 4 6.89 6.56 -9.33
CA ASP A 4 7.53 7.88 -9.50
C ASP A 4 6.55 9.07 -9.50
N ALA A 5 5.25 8.82 -9.65
CA ALA A 5 4.22 9.85 -9.56
C ALA A 5 3.76 10.14 -8.11
N LEU A 6 4.21 9.35 -7.12
CA LEU A 6 3.80 9.50 -5.72
C LEU A 6 4.17 10.87 -5.15
N LEU A 7 5.45 11.22 -5.11
CA LEU A 7 5.90 12.47 -4.49
C LEU A 7 5.34 13.72 -5.19
N PRO A 8 5.35 13.83 -6.54
CA PRO A 8 4.71 14.95 -7.22
C PRO A 8 3.22 15.08 -6.87
N ARG A 9 2.50 13.94 -6.81
CA ARG A 9 1.08 13.94 -6.48
C ARG A 9 0.86 14.36 -5.04
N LEU A 10 1.59 13.79 -4.08
CA LEU A 10 1.42 14.11 -2.67
C LEU A 10 1.73 15.58 -2.38
N ARG A 11 2.81 16.14 -2.96
CA ARG A 11 3.15 17.56 -2.84
C ARG A 11 2.03 18.45 -3.36
N HIS A 12 1.46 18.11 -4.51
CA HIS A 12 0.32 18.84 -5.07
C HIS A 12 -0.88 18.78 -4.11
N GLU A 13 -1.25 17.61 -3.62
CA GLU A 13 -2.38 17.45 -2.69
C GLU A 13 -2.17 18.23 -1.39
N LEU A 14 -0.96 18.22 -0.82
CA LEU A 14 -0.63 18.93 0.42
C LEU A 14 -0.51 20.45 0.25
N ALA A 15 -0.24 20.94 -0.97
CA ALA A 15 -0.16 22.37 -1.23
C ALA A 15 -1.54 23.03 -1.40
N TYR A 16 -2.53 22.29 -1.90
CA TYR A 16 -3.85 22.84 -2.28
C TYR A 16 -5.00 22.36 -1.39
N ARG A 17 -4.74 21.47 -0.43
CA ARG A 17 -5.75 20.96 0.49
C ARG A 17 -5.29 21.08 1.93
N HIS A 18 -6.25 21.04 2.85
CA HIS A 18 -5.92 20.88 4.27
C HIS A 18 -5.10 19.61 4.48
N PRO A 19 -4.06 19.66 5.34
CA PRO A 19 -3.27 18.48 5.66
C PRO A 19 -4.18 17.34 6.16
N PRO A 20 -4.05 16.12 5.61
CA PRO A 20 -4.86 14.99 6.05
C PRO A 20 -4.42 14.53 7.44
N ASN A 21 -5.35 13.95 8.20
CA ASN A 21 -5.02 13.35 9.50
C ASN A 21 -4.23 12.04 9.39
N ALA A 22 -4.27 11.39 8.22
CA ALA A 22 -3.50 10.18 7.91
C ALA A 22 -3.43 10.00 6.39
N VAL A 23 -2.40 9.28 5.91
CA VAL A 23 -2.26 8.92 4.49
C VAL A 23 -2.16 7.42 4.36
N VAL A 24 -3.02 6.84 3.53
CA VAL A 24 -2.97 5.42 3.16
C VAL A 24 -2.36 5.29 1.77
N LEU A 25 -1.24 4.59 1.67
CA LEU A 25 -0.49 4.38 0.44
C LEU A 25 -0.69 2.96 -0.07
N HIS A 26 -1.34 2.84 -1.22
CA HIS A 26 -1.54 1.60 -1.96
C HIS A 26 -1.02 1.79 -3.40
N LEU A 27 0.26 1.50 -3.63
CA LEU A 27 0.91 1.77 -4.91
C LEU A 27 2.12 0.87 -5.14
N GLY A 28 2.26 0.32 -6.34
CA GLY A 28 3.52 -0.29 -6.79
C GLY A 28 3.34 -1.47 -7.75
N GLU A 29 2.15 -2.06 -7.83
CA GLU A 29 1.89 -3.22 -8.69
C GLU A 29 2.05 -2.89 -10.18
N ASN A 30 1.83 -1.63 -10.57
CA ASN A 30 1.99 -1.20 -11.96
C ASN A 30 3.46 -1.09 -12.41
N ASP A 31 4.40 -1.11 -11.47
CA ASP A 31 5.84 -0.99 -11.72
C ASP A 31 6.49 -2.36 -11.94
N LEU A 32 5.86 -3.44 -11.45
CA LEU A 32 6.44 -4.78 -11.38
C LEU A 32 6.79 -5.43 -12.73
N VAL A 33 6.15 -4.99 -13.81
CA VAL A 33 6.41 -5.52 -15.17
C VAL A 33 7.58 -4.80 -15.84
N ILE A 34 7.88 -3.57 -15.42
CA ILE A 34 8.81 -2.67 -16.11
C ILE A 34 10.04 -2.28 -15.27
N ARG A 35 10.02 -2.54 -13.96
CA ARG A 35 11.06 -2.17 -13.01
C ARG A 35 11.48 -3.38 -12.20
N LYS A 36 12.79 -3.52 -11.96
CA LYS A 36 13.32 -4.53 -11.03
C LYS A 36 12.78 -4.28 -9.63
N SER A 37 12.28 -5.32 -8.96
CA SER A 37 11.69 -5.21 -7.62
C SER A 37 12.61 -4.57 -6.59
N ILE A 38 13.92 -4.84 -6.64
CA ILE A 38 14.89 -4.22 -5.72
C ILE A 38 14.96 -2.70 -5.89
N ILE A 39 14.80 -2.20 -7.12
CA ILE A 39 14.76 -0.74 -7.36
C ILE A 39 13.47 -0.17 -6.79
N LEU A 40 12.33 -0.82 -7.05
CA LEU A 40 11.05 -0.40 -6.47
C LEU A 40 11.08 -0.37 -4.94
N ILE A 41 11.65 -1.40 -4.30
CA ILE A 41 11.79 -1.45 -2.83
C ILE A 41 12.61 -0.27 -2.33
N LYS A 42 13.80 -0.04 -2.91
CA LYS A 42 14.69 1.05 -2.49
C LYS A 42 14.03 2.42 -2.67
N THR A 43 13.44 2.67 -3.83
CA THR A 43 12.74 3.94 -4.11
C THR A 43 11.54 4.10 -3.19
N ALA A 44 10.78 3.02 -2.94
CA ALA A 44 9.62 3.11 -2.07
C ALA A 44 9.98 3.45 -0.63
N ILE A 45 10.99 2.78 -0.08
CA ILE A 45 11.46 3.07 1.28
C ILE A 45 11.99 4.51 1.37
N ALA A 46 12.85 4.94 0.45
CA ALA A 46 13.40 6.29 0.45
C ALA A 46 12.31 7.37 0.34
N ASP A 47 11.30 7.16 -0.50
CA ASP A 47 10.19 8.11 -0.64
C ASP A 47 9.32 8.14 0.62
N LEU A 48 9.05 6.99 1.24
CA LEU A 48 8.32 6.93 2.51
C LEU A 48 9.08 7.67 3.63
N GLU A 49 10.39 7.41 3.77
CA GLU A 49 11.27 8.11 4.71
C GLU A 49 11.26 9.62 4.47
N SER A 50 11.31 10.05 3.20
CA SER A 50 11.23 11.47 2.84
C SER A 50 9.88 12.09 3.23
N VAL A 51 8.77 11.40 2.99
CA VAL A 51 7.43 11.88 3.38
C VAL A 51 7.33 12.01 4.90
N HIS A 52 7.81 11.02 5.65
CA HIS A 52 7.79 11.07 7.11
C HIS A 52 8.68 12.18 7.67
N ALA A 53 9.89 12.37 7.12
CA ALA A 53 10.79 13.44 7.55
C ALA A 53 10.21 14.84 7.29
N THR A 54 9.50 15.01 6.16
CA THR A 54 8.89 16.30 5.78
C THR A 54 7.54 16.55 6.46
N HIS A 55 6.82 15.50 6.83
CA HIS A 55 5.50 15.55 7.44
C HIS A 55 5.38 14.59 8.63
N PRO A 56 6.16 14.78 9.71
CA PRO A 56 6.23 13.83 10.83
C PRO A 56 4.90 13.64 11.56
N ASN A 57 4.01 14.64 11.48
CA ASN A 57 2.69 14.63 12.11
C ASN A 57 1.61 13.94 11.27
N ILE A 58 1.93 13.46 10.07
CA ILE A 58 0.99 12.75 9.20
C ILE A 58 1.34 11.25 9.24
N PRO A 59 0.56 10.43 9.97
CA PRO A 59 0.76 8.99 10.00
C PRO A 59 0.64 8.37 8.61
N ILE A 60 1.59 7.51 8.28
CA ILE A 60 1.63 6.77 7.03
C ILE A 60 1.14 5.34 7.27
N PHE A 61 0.16 4.92 6.47
CA PHE A 61 -0.32 3.55 6.40
C PHE A 61 0.12 2.92 5.09
N TRP A 62 0.98 1.93 5.14
CA TRP A 62 1.29 1.08 3.99
C TRP A 62 0.18 0.04 3.82
N SER A 63 -0.64 0.18 2.78
CA SER A 63 -1.56 -0.87 2.33
C SER A 63 -0.79 -1.82 1.44
N GLU A 64 -0.62 -3.05 1.91
CA GLU A 64 0.16 -4.04 1.19
C GLU A 64 -0.35 -4.25 -0.24
N LEU A 65 0.59 -4.42 -1.16
CA LEU A 65 0.29 -4.69 -2.55
C LEU A 65 -0.53 -5.97 -2.67
N LEU A 66 -1.50 -5.95 -3.58
CA LEU A 66 -2.38 -7.08 -3.80
C LEU A 66 -1.82 -8.05 -4.85
N PRO A 67 -2.12 -9.35 -4.72
CA PRO A 67 -1.82 -10.28 -5.80
C PRO A 67 -2.71 -9.99 -7.02
N ARG A 68 -2.28 -10.45 -8.20
CA ARG A 68 -3.12 -10.43 -9.41
C ARG A 68 -3.24 -11.82 -10.01
N LEU A 69 -4.38 -12.11 -10.62
CA LEU A 69 -4.58 -13.33 -11.40
C LEU A 69 -3.80 -13.25 -12.72
N HIS A 70 -3.76 -12.05 -13.31
CA HIS A 70 -3.05 -11.78 -14.55
C HIS A 70 -2.12 -10.58 -14.40
N TRP A 71 -0.95 -10.68 -15.03
CA TRP A 71 0.01 -9.60 -15.16
C TRP A 71 0.24 -9.32 -16.63
N ARG A 72 0.41 -8.04 -16.98
CA ARG A 72 0.74 -7.64 -18.35
C ARG A 72 2.14 -8.19 -18.71
N GLY A 73 2.36 -8.52 -19.98
CA GLY A 73 3.68 -8.91 -20.49
C GLY A 73 4.01 -10.41 -20.48
N ASN A 74 3.01 -11.30 -20.46
CA ASN A 74 3.18 -12.76 -20.52
C ASN A 74 4.13 -13.35 -19.43
N ILE A 75 4.19 -12.70 -18.27
CA ILE A 75 4.99 -13.17 -17.13
C ILE A 75 4.14 -14.10 -16.28
N LYS A 76 4.72 -15.22 -15.83
CA LYS A 76 4.06 -16.19 -14.92
C LYS A 76 3.51 -15.47 -13.67
N PRO A 77 2.19 -15.46 -13.44
CA PRO A 77 1.60 -14.73 -12.31
C PRO A 77 2.14 -15.14 -10.95
N THR A 78 2.43 -16.43 -10.77
CA THR A 78 3.04 -16.97 -9.54
C THR A 78 4.35 -16.28 -9.17
N ARG A 79 5.21 -15.99 -10.17
CA ARG A 79 6.50 -15.33 -9.95
C ARG A 79 6.34 -13.88 -9.53
N LEU A 80 5.41 -13.15 -10.14
CA LEU A 80 5.15 -11.75 -9.79
C LEU A 80 4.42 -11.62 -8.46
N ASN A 81 3.47 -12.52 -8.15
CA ASN A 81 2.84 -12.54 -6.83
C ASN A 81 3.85 -12.89 -5.72
N TYR A 82 4.83 -13.76 -5.99
CA TYR A 82 5.94 -13.97 -5.05
C TYR A 82 6.82 -12.71 -4.89
N THR A 83 6.98 -11.93 -5.96
CA THR A 83 7.71 -10.66 -5.93
C THR A 83 6.94 -9.59 -5.15
N VAL A 84 5.61 -9.55 -5.28
CA VAL A 84 4.70 -8.73 -4.45
C VAL A 84 4.94 -9.00 -2.97
N GLU A 85 4.95 -10.27 -2.56
CA GLU A 85 5.19 -10.65 -1.15
C GLU A 85 6.59 -10.21 -0.64
N LYS A 86 7.61 -10.26 -1.51
CA LYS A 86 8.95 -9.75 -1.17
C LYS A 86 8.95 -8.24 -0.93
N ILE A 87 8.25 -7.49 -1.79
CA ILE A 87 8.13 -6.04 -1.65
C ILE A 87 7.35 -5.71 -0.37
N ASN A 88 6.20 -6.35 -0.17
CA ASN A 88 5.39 -6.17 1.03
C ASN A 88 6.21 -6.39 2.30
N ARG A 89 6.99 -7.47 2.38
CA ARG A 89 7.85 -7.75 3.54
C ARG A 89 8.88 -6.65 3.79
N ALA A 90 9.58 -6.20 2.75
CA ALA A 90 10.62 -5.18 2.88
C ALA A 90 10.05 -3.81 3.26
N VAL A 91 9.00 -3.37 2.56
CA VAL A 91 8.36 -2.07 2.80
C VAL A 91 7.62 -2.06 4.13
N ARG A 92 6.96 -3.15 4.53
CA ARG A 92 6.39 -3.33 5.86
C ARG A 92 7.43 -3.12 6.95
N SER A 93 8.57 -3.80 6.84
CA SER A 93 9.64 -3.70 7.83
C SER A 93 10.13 -2.25 7.98
N ALA A 94 10.36 -1.56 6.86
CA ALA A 94 10.79 -0.16 6.88
C ALA A 94 9.70 0.75 7.46
N THR A 95 8.46 0.60 7.00
CA THR A 95 7.30 1.39 7.46
C THR A 95 7.10 1.25 8.97
N THR A 96 7.20 0.04 9.51
CA THR A 96 7.09 -0.17 10.97
C THR A 96 8.28 0.43 11.71
N HIS A 97 9.50 0.33 11.18
CA HIS A 97 10.70 0.88 11.82
C HIS A 97 10.65 2.41 11.99
N MET A 98 10.04 3.11 11.03
CA MET A 98 9.82 4.56 11.07
C MET A 98 8.52 4.98 11.80
N GLY A 99 7.88 4.07 12.54
CA GLY A 99 6.65 4.36 13.31
C GLY A 99 5.37 4.46 12.47
N GLY A 100 5.43 4.11 11.18
CA GLY A 100 4.26 3.96 10.33
C GLY A 100 3.48 2.67 10.61
N ARG A 101 2.28 2.58 10.04
CA ARG A 101 1.36 1.45 10.21
C ARG A 101 1.23 0.65 8.92
N VAL A 102 0.85 -0.62 9.04
CA VAL A 102 0.71 -1.52 7.89
C VAL A 102 -0.68 -2.14 7.89
N VAL A 103 -1.37 -2.01 6.77
CA VAL A 103 -2.64 -2.69 6.51
C VAL A 103 -2.36 -3.90 5.64
N LYS A 104 -2.55 -5.09 6.20
CA LYS A 104 -2.43 -6.37 5.47
C LYS A 104 -3.79 -6.75 4.90
N HIS A 105 -3.76 -7.55 3.83
CA HIS A 105 -4.97 -8.05 3.16
C HIS A 105 -5.03 -9.59 3.18
N PRO A 106 -5.20 -10.22 4.36
CA PRO A 106 -5.10 -11.68 4.50
C PRO A 106 -6.22 -12.42 3.76
N ASN A 107 -7.33 -11.75 3.46
CA ASN A 107 -8.52 -12.35 2.84
C ASN A 107 -8.65 -12.04 1.35
N ILE A 108 -7.59 -11.57 0.70
CA ILE A 108 -7.54 -11.35 -0.76
C ILE A 108 -6.46 -12.27 -1.34
N LYS A 109 -6.88 -13.40 -1.90
CA LYS A 109 -5.98 -14.45 -2.41
C LYS A 109 -6.30 -14.81 -3.86
N VAL A 110 -5.28 -15.23 -4.60
CA VAL A 110 -5.39 -15.61 -6.03
C VAL A 110 -6.37 -16.74 -6.31
N TYR A 111 -6.67 -17.59 -5.33
CA TYR A 111 -7.64 -18.68 -5.50
C TYR A 111 -9.10 -18.21 -5.32
N MET A 112 -9.33 -17.04 -4.71
CA MET A 112 -10.64 -16.41 -4.54
C MET A 112 -10.96 -15.56 -5.78
N LYS A 113 -11.22 -16.22 -6.91
CA LYS A 113 -11.34 -15.56 -8.22
C LYS A 113 -12.48 -14.53 -8.26
N GLU A 114 -13.53 -14.73 -7.47
CA GLU A 114 -14.67 -13.84 -7.30
C GLU A 114 -14.31 -12.45 -6.75
N LEU A 115 -13.14 -12.31 -6.10
CA LEU A 115 -12.64 -11.02 -5.62
C LEU A 115 -12.00 -10.18 -6.73
N PHE A 116 -11.87 -10.71 -7.94
CA PHE A 116 -11.24 -10.04 -9.08
C PHE A 116 -12.25 -9.84 -10.21
N ARG A 117 -12.06 -8.77 -10.98
CA ARG A 117 -12.77 -8.58 -12.25
C ARG A 117 -12.34 -9.64 -13.26
N PRO A 118 -13.10 -9.85 -14.35
CA PRO A 118 -12.72 -10.77 -15.43
C PRO A 118 -11.32 -10.51 -16.03
N ASN A 119 -10.82 -9.27 -15.96
CA ASN A 119 -9.46 -8.94 -16.41
C ASN A 119 -8.35 -9.49 -15.49
N GLY A 120 -8.68 -10.00 -14.30
CA GLY A 120 -7.75 -10.58 -13.34
C GLY A 120 -6.70 -9.64 -12.76
N VAL A 121 -6.82 -8.33 -13.01
CA VAL A 121 -5.90 -7.28 -12.57
C VAL A 121 -6.52 -6.44 -11.46
N HIS A 122 -7.82 -6.13 -11.59
CA HIS A 122 -8.54 -5.25 -10.67
C HIS A 122 -9.47 -6.07 -9.77
N LEU A 123 -9.77 -5.53 -8.61
CA LEU A 123 -10.76 -6.09 -7.70
C LEU A 123 -12.18 -5.94 -8.26
N SER A 124 -13.00 -6.96 -8.03
CA SER A 124 -14.46 -6.87 -8.15
C SER A 124 -15.04 -5.98 -7.04
N ASP A 125 -16.34 -5.73 -7.03
CA ASP A 125 -16.97 -4.95 -5.97
C ASP A 125 -16.83 -5.66 -4.61
N LEU A 126 -17.05 -6.97 -4.57
CA LEU A 126 -16.77 -7.80 -3.38
C LEU A 126 -15.29 -7.72 -2.96
N GLY A 127 -14.36 -7.73 -3.92
CA GLY A 127 -12.94 -7.54 -3.64
C GLY A 127 -12.64 -6.18 -3.02
N ASN A 128 -13.23 -5.11 -3.55
CA ASN A 128 -13.10 -3.75 -3.03
C ASN A 128 -13.70 -3.62 -1.63
N GLU A 129 -14.84 -4.24 -1.34
CA GLU A 129 -15.42 -4.27 0.01
C GLU A 129 -14.47 -4.91 1.02
N ARG A 130 -13.84 -6.05 0.66
CA ARG A 130 -12.84 -6.69 1.52
C ARG A 130 -11.62 -5.80 1.74
N TRP A 131 -11.09 -5.22 0.68
CA TRP A 131 -9.95 -4.30 0.76
C TRP A 131 -10.27 -3.08 1.63
N LEU A 132 -11.41 -2.41 1.39
CA LEU A 132 -11.86 -1.26 2.17
C LEU A 132 -12.11 -1.62 3.64
N SER A 133 -12.63 -2.83 3.92
CA SER A 133 -12.81 -3.30 5.28
C SER A 133 -11.47 -3.40 6.02
N ASP A 134 -10.42 -3.94 5.38
CA ASP A 134 -9.09 -4.02 6.00
C ASP A 134 -8.51 -2.62 6.27
N ILE A 135 -8.67 -1.69 5.31
CA ILE A 135 -8.23 -0.29 5.47
C ILE A 135 -8.97 0.38 6.63
N ARG A 136 -10.30 0.19 6.69
CA ARG A 136 -11.14 0.73 7.78
C ARG A 136 -10.70 0.18 9.13
N HIS A 137 -10.47 -1.12 9.26
CA HIS A 137 -10.01 -1.71 10.51
C HIS A 137 -8.66 -1.10 10.94
N GLY A 138 -7.68 -1.02 10.03
CA GLY A 138 -6.39 -0.41 10.36
C GLY A 138 -6.48 1.05 10.83
N LEU A 139 -7.41 1.83 10.26
CA LEU A 139 -7.66 3.21 10.68
C LEU A 139 -8.39 3.30 12.04
N ILE A 140 -9.36 2.41 12.30
CA ILE A 140 -10.06 2.36 13.60
C ILE A 140 -9.08 1.98 14.70
N ASP A 141 -8.28 0.94 14.50
CA ASP A 141 -7.27 0.50 15.48
C ASP A 141 -6.33 1.65 15.85
N TRP A 142 -5.87 2.43 14.85
CA TRP A 142 -5.04 3.60 15.11
C TRP A 142 -5.75 4.71 15.90
N LEU A 143 -7.02 4.98 15.60
CA LEU A 143 -7.79 5.99 16.32
C LEU A 143 -8.05 5.57 17.77
N GLU A 144 -8.22 4.27 18.03
CA GLU A 144 -8.42 3.73 19.37
C GLU A 144 -7.12 3.73 20.18
N ASP A 145 -5.98 3.35 19.57
CA ASP A 145 -4.65 3.48 20.17
C ASP A 145 -4.37 4.92 20.63
N GLY A 146 -4.75 5.90 19.79
CA GLY A 146 -4.59 7.32 20.10
C GLY A 146 -5.45 7.77 21.28
N LYS A 147 -6.64 7.21 21.47
CA LYS A 147 -7.51 7.52 22.63
C LYS A 147 -6.99 6.93 23.93
N GLY A 148 -6.34 5.77 23.89
CA GLY A 148 -5.69 5.14 25.05
C GLY A 148 -4.51 5.94 25.62
N ALA A 149 -3.84 6.76 24.79
CA ALA A 149 -2.72 7.60 25.22
C ALA A 149 -3.14 8.87 26.01
N PHE A 150 -4.42 9.26 25.97
CA PHE A 150 -4.95 10.41 26.73
C PHE A 150 -5.70 10.01 28.02
N GLN A 151 -5.72 8.72 28.36
CA GLN A 151 -6.36 8.19 29.58
C GLN A 151 -5.37 7.67 30.65
N MET A 152 -4.06 7.91 30.48
CA MET A 152 -3.03 7.72 31.51
C MET A 152 -2.43 9.06 31.92
#